data_AF-A0A6C0I4A4-F1
#
_entry.id   AF-A0A6C0I4A4-F1
#
_cell.length_a   1.000
_cell.length_b   1.000
_cell.length_c   1.000
_cell.angle_alpha   90.00
_cell.angle_beta   90.00
_cell.angle_gamma   90.00
#
_symmetry.space_group_name_H-M   'P 1'
#
loop_
_entity.id
_entity.type
_entity.pdbx_description
1 polymer ?
#
loop_
_entity_poly.entity_id
_entity_poly.type
_entity_poly.pdbx_seq_one_letter_code
_entity_poly.pdbx_strand_id
1 'polypeptide(L)'
;MVTMNFRAHVNEDDSTLESSMNVTELLNTVIREEDDTHQLWSLRAERLGESLDRFILSHQEKNSILDKLQGYKPVHEIHELQKGRHIRWIRTTTPEIAKITNGGILMEIKFMDSGTHLLCMNLQKRFIQYKWDDCITFQKMTIEELCIRHHLLETMDP
;
A
#
# COMPACT_ATOMS: atom_id res chain seq x y z
N MET A 1 -57.06 1.29 -49.23
CA MET A 1 -55.72 1.79 -49.63
C MET A 1 -55.28 2.75 -48.53
N VAL A 2 -54.28 2.35 -47.73
CA VAL A 2 -53.79 3.12 -46.57
C VAL A 2 -52.70 4.07 -47.05
N THR A 3 -52.80 5.36 -46.74
CA THR A 3 -51.71 6.33 -46.93
C THR A 3 -51.29 6.89 -45.58
N MET A 4 -50.08 6.55 -45.15
CA MET A 4 -49.41 7.09 -43.97
C MET A 4 -48.82 8.47 -44.28
N ASN A 5 -49.05 9.44 -43.37
CA ASN A 5 -48.38 10.74 -43.37
C ASN A 5 -47.01 10.62 -42.70
N PHE A 6 -45.93 10.99 -43.40
CA PHE A 6 -44.60 11.16 -42.82
C PHE A 6 -44.32 12.66 -42.65
N ARG A 7 -44.18 13.11 -41.40
CA ARG A 7 -43.87 14.50 -41.03
C ARG A 7 -42.37 14.57 -40.72
N ALA A 8 -41.59 15.26 -41.54
CA ALA A 8 -40.22 15.63 -41.19
C ALA A 8 -40.28 16.91 -40.33
N HIS A 9 -39.87 16.81 -39.07
CA HIS A 9 -39.37 17.95 -38.30
C HIS A 9 -37.87 17.78 -38.23
N VAL A 10 -37.15 18.68 -38.91
CA VAL A 10 -35.71 18.85 -38.73
C VAL A 10 -35.57 19.78 -37.52
N ASN A 11 -35.02 19.27 -36.42
CA ASN A 11 -34.64 20.09 -35.28
C ASN A 11 -33.30 20.76 -35.60
N GLU A 12 -33.32 22.09 -35.70
CA GLU A 12 -32.16 22.94 -35.42
C GLU A 12 -31.88 22.82 -33.92
N ASP A 13 -30.71 22.29 -33.55
CA ASP A 13 -29.95 22.59 -32.32
C ASP A 13 -28.85 21.52 -32.15
N ASP A 14 -27.89 21.49 -33.07
CA ASP A 14 -26.63 20.74 -32.86
C ASP A 14 -25.52 21.74 -32.50
N SER A 15 -25.61 22.29 -31.29
CA SER A 15 -24.58 23.16 -30.70
C SER A 15 -24.20 22.78 -29.25
N THR A 16 -24.59 21.59 -28.79
CA THR A 16 -24.35 21.14 -27.40
C THR A 16 -23.69 19.78 -27.31
N LEU A 17 -22.82 19.44 -28.27
CA LEU A 17 -21.85 18.36 -28.14
C LEU A 17 -20.45 18.87 -27.78
N GLU A 18 -20.39 19.93 -26.98
CA GLU A 18 -19.26 20.12 -26.07
C GLU A 18 -19.46 19.14 -24.91
N SER A 19 -18.99 17.90 -25.10
CA SER A 19 -18.75 16.97 -24.00
C SER A 19 -17.67 17.59 -23.12
N SER A 20 -18.06 18.57 -22.30
CA SER A 20 -17.23 19.19 -21.28
C SER A 20 -17.03 18.19 -20.17
N MET A 21 -16.19 17.19 -20.44
CA MET A 21 -15.51 16.45 -19.42
C MET A 21 -14.80 17.52 -18.58
N ASN A 22 -15.36 17.80 -17.39
CA ASN A 22 -15.03 18.98 -16.60
C ASN A 22 -13.58 18.84 -16.12
N VAL A 23 -12.65 19.36 -16.91
CA VAL A 23 -11.20 19.23 -16.69
C VAL A 23 -10.83 19.75 -15.29
N THR A 24 -11.54 20.79 -14.83
CA THR A 24 -11.42 21.34 -13.47
C THR A 24 -11.86 20.37 -12.38
N GLU A 25 -12.86 19.53 -12.62
CA GLU A 25 -13.32 18.51 -11.66
C GLU A 25 -12.34 17.34 -11.58
N LEU A 26 -11.74 16.95 -12.71
CA LEU A 26 -10.64 15.98 -12.76
C LEU A 26 -9.39 16.51 -12.06
N LEU A 27 -8.97 17.74 -12.34
CA LEU A 27 -7.82 18.37 -11.70
C LEU A 27 -8.03 18.48 -10.18
N ASN A 28 -9.22 18.87 -9.73
CA ASN A 28 -9.52 18.95 -8.31
C ASN A 28 -9.55 17.58 -7.62
N THR A 29 -9.91 16.52 -8.34
CA THR A 29 -9.86 15.14 -7.81
C THR A 29 -8.40 14.70 -7.65
N VAL A 30 -7.56 14.93 -8.67
CA VAL A 30 -6.13 14.62 -8.63
C VAL A 30 -5.39 15.43 -7.56
N ILE A 31 -5.69 16.74 -7.43
CA ILE A 31 -5.07 17.60 -6.41
C ILE A 31 -5.45 17.16 -4.99
N ARG A 32 -6.69 16.70 -4.77
CA ARG A 32 -7.11 16.14 -3.47
C ARG A 32 -6.44 14.80 -3.20
N GLU A 33 -6.34 13.94 -4.21
CA GLU A 33 -5.62 12.68 -4.12
C GLU A 33 -4.13 12.91 -3.81
N GLU A 34 -3.48 13.94 -4.37
CA GLU A 34 -2.09 14.29 -4.09
C GLU A 34 -1.88 14.72 -2.63
N ASP A 35 -2.68 15.64 -2.09
CA ASP A 35 -2.59 16.10 -0.68
C ASP A 35 -2.86 14.94 0.31
N ASP A 36 -3.86 14.10 0.01
CA ASP A 36 -4.11 12.87 0.76
C ASP A 36 -2.89 11.93 0.70
N THR A 37 -2.24 11.80 -0.45
CA THR A 37 -1.08 10.91 -0.65
C THR A 37 0.17 11.41 0.08
N HIS A 38 0.43 12.72 0.09
CA HIS A 38 1.49 13.36 0.89
C HIS A 38 1.33 13.03 2.38
N GLN A 39 0.15 13.30 2.93
CA GLN A 39 -0.15 13.06 4.34
C GLN A 39 -0.04 11.56 4.68
N LEU A 40 -0.54 10.68 3.81
CA LEU A 40 -0.50 9.24 4.03
C LEU A 40 0.94 8.72 4.13
N TRP A 41 1.91 9.26 3.38
CA TRP A 41 3.26 8.68 3.33
C TRP A 41 4.12 9.17 4.48
N SER A 42 4.01 10.44 4.85
CA SER A 42 4.60 10.97 6.09
C SER A 42 4.08 10.21 7.30
N LEU A 43 2.76 9.98 7.34
CA LEU A 43 2.11 9.14 8.35
C LEU A 43 2.63 7.70 8.34
N ARG A 44 2.91 7.10 7.17
CA ARG A 44 3.49 5.75 7.10
C ARG A 44 4.94 5.68 7.60
N ALA A 45 5.73 6.72 7.38
CA ALA A 45 7.10 6.80 7.89
C ALA A 45 7.11 6.94 9.43
N GLU A 46 6.24 7.80 9.97
CA GLU A 46 6.02 7.94 11.41
C GLU A 46 5.56 6.61 12.04
N ARG A 47 4.54 5.97 11.43
CA ARG A 47 4.03 4.67 11.86
C ARG A 47 5.07 3.55 11.83
N LEU A 48 6.04 3.61 10.91
CA LEU A 48 7.17 2.68 10.89
C LEU A 48 8.06 2.86 12.12
N GLY A 49 8.31 4.11 12.52
CA GLY A 49 9.00 4.45 13.75
C GLY A 49 8.26 3.96 15.00
N GLU A 50 6.97 4.28 15.11
CA GLU A 50 6.10 3.87 16.23
C GLU A 50 5.99 2.34 16.36
N SER A 51 5.95 1.63 15.23
CA SER A 51 5.93 0.16 15.22
C SER A 51 7.19 -0.43 15.84
N LEU A 52 8.33 0.25 15.74
CA LEU A 52 9.60 -0.18 16.32
C LEU A 52 9.80 0.25 17.77
N ASP A 53 9.05 1.24 18.27
CA ASP A 53 9.17 1.74 19.65
C ASP A 53 8.69 0.72 20.70
N ARG A 54 8.03 -0.36 20.26
CA ARG A 54 7.68 -1.51 21.10
C ARG A 54 8.88 -2.37 21.49
N PHE A 55 10.02 -2.16 20.85
CA PHE A 55 11.25 -2.90 21.10
C PHE A 55 12.26 -2.02 21.83
N ILE A 56 13.05 -2.63 22.70
CA ILE A 56 14.14 -1.94 23.38
C ILE A 56 15.33 -1.93 22.43
N LEU A 57 15.45 -0.90 21.60
CA LEU A 57 16.48 -0.78 20.56
C LEU A 57 17.38 0.42 20.82
N SER A 58 18.69 0.23 20.64
CA SER A 58 19.62 1.35 20.50
C SER A 58 19.34 2.12 19.20
N HIS A 59 19.76 3.39 19.14
CA HIS A 59 19.67 4.19 17.91
C HIS A 59 20.34 3.49 16.70
N GLN A 60 21.47 2.82 16.92
CA GLN A 60 22.19 2.10 15.86
C GLN A 60 21.40 0.89 15.34
N GLU A 61 20.77 0.13 16.23
CA GLU A 61 19.93 -1.01 15.84
C GLU A 61 18.69 -0.55 15.09
N LYS A 62 18.03 0.52 15.57
CA LYS A 62 16.87 1.11 14.90
C LYS A 62 17.23 1.54 13.48
N ASN A 63 18.33 2.26 13.29
CA ASN A 63 18.81 2.66 11.96
C ASN A 63 19.12 1.45 11.07
N SER A 64 19.79 0.42 11.60
CA SER A 64 20.08 -0.81 10.84
C SER A 64 18.81 -1.53 10.37
N ILE A 65 17.75 -1.53 11.19
CA ILE A 65 16.46 -2.11 10.84
C ILE A 65 15.77 -1.25 9.77
N LEU A 66 15.75 0.07 9.94
CA LEU A 66 15.17 1.01 8.97
C LEU A 66 15.85 0.89 7.60
N ASP A 67 17.18 0.77 7.56
CA ASP A 67 17.93 0.54 6.32
C ASP A 67 17.52 -0.76 5.62
N LYS A 68 17.30 -1.84 6.39
CA LYS A 68 16.79 -3.11 5.85
C LYS A 68 15.33 -3.03 5.42
N LEU A 69 14.56 -2.10 5.96
CA LEU A 69 13.16 -1.87 5.63
C LEU A 69 12.98 -0.79 4.56
N GLN A 70 14.05 -0.26 3.96
CA GLN A 70 13.96 0.60 2.81
C GLN A 70 13.15 -0.07 1.70
N GLY A 71 12.09 0.62 1.25
CA GLY A 71 11.16 0.11 0.26
C GLY A 71 10.10 -0.86 0.77
N TYR A 72 9.96 -0.99 2.09
CA TYR A 72 8.85 -1.71 2.73
C TYR A 72 7.92 -0.73 3.44
N LYS A 73 6.64 -1.11 3.52
CA LYS A 73 5.64 -0.43 4.35
C LYS A 73 5.18 -1.35 5.48
N PRO A 74 4.90 -0.82 6.68
CA PRO A 74 4.24 -1.60 7.73
C PRO A 74 2.85 -1.99 7.24
N VAL A 75 2.39 -3.17 7.65
CA VAL A 75 1.05 -3.67 7.36
C VAL A 75 0.31 -3.78 8.67
N HIS A 76 -0.76 -3.03 8.83
CA HIS A 76 -1.52 -2.97 10.08
C HIS A 76 -2.70 -3.93 10.06
N GLU A 77 -3.34 -4.06 8.91
CA GLU A 77 -4.54 -4.86 8.76
C GLU A 77 -4.29 -6.03 7.78
N ILE A 78 -4.85 -7.20 8.10
CA ILE A 78 -4.57 -8.42 7.34
C ILE A 78 -5.00 -8.33 5.87
N HIS A 79 -6.03 -7.54 5.56
CA HIS A 79 -6.55 -7.37 4.20
C HIS A 79 -5.65 -6.50 3.31
N GLU A 80 -4.72 -5.74 3.90
CA GLU A 80 -3.71 -4.96 3.16
C GLU A 80 -2.61 -5.86 2.57
N LEU A 81 -2.50 -7.09 3.06
CA LEU A 81 -1.53 -8.06 2.55
C LEU A 81 -1.89 -8.51 1.13
N GLN A 82 -0.87 -8.58 0.29
CA GLN A 82 -1.02 -9.02 -1.09
C GLN A 82 -0.18 -10.26 -1.34
N LYS A 83 -0.84 -11.35 -1.73
CA LYS A 83 -0.17 -12.58 -2.16
C LYS A 83 0.78 -12.30 -3.32
N GLY A 84 1.88 -13.04 -3.38
CA GLY A 84 2.94 -12.86 -4.38
C GLY A 84 3.91 -11.72 -4.05
N ARG A 85 3.66 -10.90 -3.02
CA ARG A 85 4.61 -9.88 -2.59
C ARG A 85 5.58 -10.40 -1.55
N HIS A 86 6.78 -9.83 -1.55
CA HIS A 86 7.79 -10.13 -0.54
C HIS A 86 7.42 -9.45 0.77
N ILE A 87 7.45 -10.22 1.85
CA ILE A 87 7.20 -9.73 3.21
C ILE A 87 8.38 -10.06 4.13
N ARG A 88 8.64 -9.15 5.06
CA ARG A 88 9.56 -9.32 6.19
C ARG A 88 8.81 -9.09 7.48
N TRP A 89 9.21 -9.72 8.56
CA TRP A 89 8.57 -9.54 9.86
C TRP A 89 9.58 -9.50 11.00
N ILE A 90 9.16 -8.93 12.12
CA ILE A 90 9.85 -8.94 13.42
C ILE A 90 8.89 -9.57 14.43
N ARG A 91 9.38 -10.53 15.23
CA ARG A 91 8.57 -11.18 16.27
C ARG A 91 8.45 -10.28 17.49
N THR A 92 7.23 -10.06 17.98
CA THR A 92 6.96 -9.23 19.17
C THR A 92 7.14 -10.00 20.47
N THR A 93 7.19 -11.33 20.42
CA THR A 93 7.36 -12.21 21.59
C THR A 93 8.72 -12.09 22.28
N THR A 94 9.70 -11.44 21.65
CA THR A 94 11.06 -11.27 22.18
C THR A 94 11.50 -9.82 22.01
N PRO A 95 10.89 -8.87 22.77
CA PRO A 95 11.05 -7.43 22.54
C PRO A 95 12.47 -6.91 22.80
N GLU A 96 13.29 -7.66 23.53
CA GLU A 96 14.71 -7.37 23.77
C GLU A 96 15.60 -7.60 22.54
N ILE A 97 15.11 -8.35 21.53
CA ILE A 97 15.87 -8.71 20.33
C ILE A 97 14.98 -8.50 19.10
N ALA A 98 14.90 -7.26 18.60
CA ALA A 98 14.19 -6.98 17.36
C ALA A 98 14.99 -7.47 16.15
N LYS A 99 14.86 -8.76 15.82
CA LYS A 99 15.52 -9.35 14.66
C LYS A 99 14.60 -9.32 13.44
N ILE A 100 14.89 -8.41 12.51
CA ILE A 100 14.26 -8.42 11.18
C ILE A 100 14.62 -9.70 10.42
N THR A 101 13.60 -10.39 9.92
CA THR A 101 13.77 -11.58 9.09
C THR A 101 14.20 -11.22 7.67
N ASN A 102 14.88 -12.16 6.99
CA ASN A 102 15.15 -12.01 5.55
C ASN A 102 13.85 -11.97 4.73
N GLY A 103 12.80 -12.63 5.24
CA GLY A 103 11.48 -12.64 4.65
C GLY A 103 11.23 -13.78 3.67
N GLY A 104 10.14 -13.65 2.92
CA GLY A 104 9.75 -14.54 1.84
C GLY A 104 8.58 -13.98 1.05
N ILE A 105 8.25 -14.62 -0.08
CA ILE A 105 7.07 -14.29 -0.88
C ILE A 105 5.83 -14.85 -0.19
N LEU A 106 4.83 -14.02 0.07
CA LEU A 106 3.56 -14.44 0.66
C LEU A 106 2.81 -15.36 -0.31
N MET A 107 2.56 -16.59 0.12
CA MET A 107 1.85 -17.60 -0.68
C MET A 107 0.39 -17.71 -0.25
N GLU A 108 0.16 -17.78 1.06
CA GLU A 108 -1.17 -18.05 1.61
C GLU A 108 -1.36 -17.43 2.99
N ILE A 109 -2.61 -17.04 3.27
CA ILE A 109 -3.07 -16.57 4.58
C ILE A 109 -4.03 -17.65 5.09
N LYS A 110 -3.73 -18.22 6.26
CA LYS A 110 -4.48 -19.30 6.89
C LYS A 110 -5.09 -18.81 8.19
N PHE A 111 -6.41 -18.87 8.28
CA PHE A 111 -7.12 -18.63 9.53
C PHE A 111 -7.25 -19.96 10.26
N MET A 112 -6.64 -20.05 11.44
CA MET A 112 -6.62 -21.25 12.28
C MET A 112 -7.17 -20.90 13.67
N ASP A 113 -7.58 -21.90 14.44
CA ASP A 113 -8.07 -21.69 15.82
C ASP A 113 -7.02 -21.00 16.72
N SER A 114 -5.73 -21.19 16.42
CA SER A 114 -4.62 -20.58 17.14
C SER A 114 -4.28 -19.15 16.68
N GLY A 115 -5.01 -18.61 15.69
CA GLY A 115 -4.82 -17.29 15.12
C GLY A 115 -4.48 -17.29 13.63
N THR A 116 -4.05 -16.14 13.12
CA THR A 116 -3.79 -15.96 11.69
C THR A 116 -2.35 -16.35 11.36
N HIS A 117 -2.17 -17.22 10.36
CA HIS A 117 -0.87 -17.73 9.94
C HIS A 117 -0.56 -17.35 8.50
N LEU A 118 0.66 -16.90 8.27
CA LEU A 118 1.15 -16.55 6.94
C LEU A 118 2.15 -17.59 6.46
N LEU A 119 1.86 -18.18 5.30
CA LEU A 119 2.75 -19.11 4.61
C LEU A 119 3.57 -18.33 3.58
N CYS A 120 4.88 -18.39 3.71
CA CYS A 120 5.82 -17.71 2.83
C CYS A 120 6.79 -18.69 2.19
N MET A 121 7.25 -18.39 0.99
CA MET A 121 8.34 -19.10 0.32
C MET A 121 9.59 -18.21 0.30
N ASN A 122 10.70 -18.68 0.86
CA ASN A 122 11.96 -17.95 0.81
C ASN A 122 12.71 -18.15 -0.54
N LEU A 123 13.83 -17.46 -0.72
CA LEU A 123 14.65 -17.58 -1.94
C LEU A 123 15.18 -19.00 -2.19
N GLN A 124 15.32 -19.81 -1.14
CA GLN A 124 15.75 -21.22 -1.24
C GLN A 124 14.56 -22.17 -1.50
N LYS A 125 13.39 -21.64 -1.89
CA LYS A 125 12.15 -22.39 -2.12
C LYS A 125 11.67 -23.21 -0.91
N ARG A 126 12.10 -22.83 0.30
CA ARG A 126 11.62 -23.42 1.55
C ARG A 126 10.42 -22.65 2.05
N PHE A 127 9.42 -23.38 2.52
CA PHE A 127 8.24 -22.81 3.15
C PHE A 127 8.54 -22.45 4.60
N ILE A 128 8.14 -21.24 4.98
CA ILE A 128 8.19 -20.74 6.35
C ILE A 128 6.78 -20.28 6.69
N GLN A 129 6.26 -20.77 7.81
CA GLN A 129 5.00 -20.31 8.36
C GLN A 129 5.29 -19.51 9.64
N TYR A 130 4.63 -18.38 9.80
CA TYR A 130 4.64 -17.63 11.05
C TYR A 130 3.24 -17.15 11.41
N LYS A 131 3.03 -16.95 12.71
CA LYS A 131 1.78 -16.40 13.24
C LYS A 131 1.83 -14.88 13.13
N TRP A 132 0.87 -14.32 12.40
CA TRP A 132 0.71 -12.89 12.17
C TRP A 132 0.55 -12.13 13.49
N ASP A 133 -0.26 -12.66 14.40
CA ASP A 133 -0.63 -11.97 15.65
C ASP A 133 0.58 -11.74 16.58
N ASP A 134 1.65 -12.51 16.40
CA ASP A 134 2.88 -12.45 17.20
C ASP A 134 4.00 -11.65 16.50
N CYS A 135 3.67 -10.95 15.41
CA CYS A 135 4.66 -10.30 14.55
C CYS A 135 4.20 -8.91 14.07
N ILE A 136 5.18 -8.02 13.88
CA ILE A 136 5.00 -6.85 13.02
C ILE A 136 5.48 -7.22 11.63
N THR A 137 4.61 -7.07 10.64
CA THR A 137 4.89 -7.44 9.26
C THR A 137 5.04 -6.21 8.38
N PHE A 138 6.01 -6.29 7.48
CA PHE A 138 6.33 -5.28 6.50
C PHE A 138 6.23 -5.91 5.11
N GLN A 139 5.54 -5.24 4.20
CA GLN A 139 5.37 -5.68 2.83
C GLN A 139 6.15 -4.79 1.87
N LYS A 140 6.83 -5.40 0.91
CA LYS A 140 7.56 -4.67 -0.13
C LYS A 140 6.56 -3.82 -0.94
N MET A 141 6.89 -2.54 -1.08
CA MET A 141 6.11 -1.60 -1.88
C MET A 141 6.25 -1.93 -3.37
N THR A 142 5.23 -1.59 -4.16
CA THR A 142 5.34 -1.63 -5.62
C THR A 142 6.25 -0.53 -6.14
N ILE A 143 6.58 -0.61 -7.42
CA ILE A 143 7.35 0.43 -8.09
C ILE A 143 6.56 1.75 -8.06
N GLU A 144 5.25 1.71 -8.28
CA GLU A 144 4.39 2.89 -8.23
C GLU A 144 4.37 3.51 -6.83
N GLU A 145 4.18 2.70 -5.78
CA GLU A 145 4.23 3.15 -4.38
C GLU A 145 5.59 3.77 -4.03
N LEU A 146 6.68 3.21 -4.55
CA LEU A 146 8.04 3.72 -4.37
C LEU A 146 8.28 5.04 -5.11
N CYS A 147 7.81 5.16 -6.34
CA CYS A 147 7.93 6.39 -7.15
C CYS A 147 7.19 7.53 -6.49
N ILE A 148 5.94 7.30 -6.09
CA ILE A 148 5.16 8.26 -5.32
C ILE A 148 5.95 8.65 -4.08
N ARG A 149 6.42 7.69 -3.28
CA ARG A 149 7.19 8.01 -2.08
C ARG A 149 8.44 8.85 -2.32
N HIS A 150 9.17 8.58 -3.39
CA HIS A 150 10.35 9.38 -3.74
C HIS A 150 9.95 10.83 -4.04
N HIS A 151 8.94 11.02 -4.88
CA HIS A 151 8.46 12.34 -5.28
C HIS A 151 7.98 13.17 -4.08
N LEU A 152 7.27 12.55 -3.13
CA LEU A 152 6.79 13.26 -1.92
C LEU A 152 7.94 13.65 -0.98
N LEU A 153 9.06 12.90 -0.97
CA LEU A 153 10.23 13.26 -0.16
C LEU A 153 11.00 14.43 -0.76
N GLU A 154 11.12 14.50 -2.08
CA GLU A 154 11.79 15.61 -2.79
C GLU A 154 11.03 16.94 -2.65
N THR A 155 9.71 16.88 -2.51
CA THR A 155 8.84 18.05 -2.33
C THR A 155 8.76 18.53 -0.88
N MET A 156 9.28 17.76 0.08
CA MET A 156 9.33 18.10 1.51
C MET A 156 10.68 18.67 1.97
N ASP A 157 11.72 18.66 1.12
CA ASP A 157 12.98 19.37 1.37
C ASP A 157 12.89 20.80 0.79
N PRO A 158 12.93 21.87 1.62
CA PRO A 158 12.95 23.26 1.17
C PRO A 158 14.31 23.72 0.61
#